data_AF-A0A8H3FLR4-F1
#
_entry.id   AF-A0A8H3FLR4-F1
#
_cell.length_a   1.000
_cell.length_b   1.000
_cell.length_c   1.000
_cell.angle_alpha   90.00
_cell.angle_beta   90.00
_cell.angle_gamma   90.00
#
_symmetry.space_group_name_H-M   'P 1'
#
loop_
_entity.id
_entity.type
_entity.pdbx_description
1 polymer ?
#
loop_
_entity_poly.entity_id
_entity_poly.type
_entity_poly.pdbx_seq_one_letter_code
_entity_poly.pdbx_strand_id
1 'polypeptide(L)'
;MMGIANQHNDQDQREPPPPPTPLEFPRLRAPALDDQSPLATDEITKLFSSVPRHGPSISYISALHIQVTYDVDLADLLPTDFLPPPAWLAESTPADAANTSNTKLNNGVPTPDHAAFYARAKELLLSNDAAFAFLQRKLQPSAGPTTRIAHFRKFWDHLLGMAEFWDTSLDKYAPVQESHRATLRSISRSPLRSLSKSPFRKRSRSPRRGSSRPRSPGSPVQETYTGRRIGCGLNMPVHYREDAVCAFVETVAWAFRCRVERPKIEPKLQMGGMVLPIMQTASVYRTPKESQRARKGVVEGPLMAIQCRNMHSFRKEGENEGEARGEVLDFLKETGLALLIAQKRMREGKTEQTTWKGKWWAEQRRWGGGTGKQISLVEAASQSKSARSNEDVKRVPEKYIKLHPPTSTWEKNVEYMQIGKDRKAQYDDIYIVSSINHHVSILHFHVAKQYNDFITNLGTTSPGSSDGSAQQPWSVLSVQRSRWYDLLKAEDRTEAMRGIWGVMGWLMRDTQSQETEDVRMGGTEG
;
A
#
# COMPACT_ATOMS: atom_id res chain seq x y z
N MET A 1 -1.89 -14.92 20.31
CA MET A 1 -2.27 -14.09 21.48
C MET A 1 -0.99 -13.52 22.08
N MET A 2 -0.55 -12.36 21.60
CA MET A 2 0.45 -11.55 22.32
C MET A 2 -0.34 -10.48 23.06
N GLY A 3 -0.29 -10.52 24.39
CA GLY A 3 -0.90 -9.49 25.23
C GLY A 3 -0.22 -8.15 24.99
N ILE A 4 -1.01 -7.11 24.74
CA ILE A 4 -0.56 -5.72 24.73
C ILE A 4 -0.21 -5.38 26.19
N ALA A 5 1.06 -5.53 26.54
CA ALA A 5 1.60 -5.12 27.83
C ALA A 5 1.81 -3.60 27.82
N ASN A 6 1.31 -2.93 28.86
CA ASN A 6 1.28 -1.48 29.13
C ASN A 6 0.12 -0.69 28.51
N GLN A 7 -1.13 -1.05 28.86
CA GLN A 7 -2.25 -0.12 28.72
C GLN A 7 -2.18 0.91 29.87
N HIS A 8 -1.79 2.13 29.54
CA HIS A 8 -1.87 3.27 30.46
C HIS A 8 -3.32 3.71 30.54
N ASN A 9 -3.78 4.14 31.72
CA ASN A 9 -5.12 4.69 31.82
C ASN A 9 -5.10 6.14 31.31
N ASP A 10 -6.08 6.53 30.50
CA ASP A 10 -6.15 7.88 29.92
C ASP A 10 -6.31 8.96 31.00
N GLN A 11 -6.76 8.56 32.21
CA GLN A 11 -6.89 9.41 33.39
C GLN A 11 -5.59 9.54 34.23
N ASP A 12 -4.56 8.73 33.95
CA ASP A 12 -3.32 8.76 34.72
C ASP A 12 -2.50 10.02 34.37
N GLN A 13 -2.17 10.80 35.39
CA GLN A 13 -1.29 11.96 35.26
C GLN A 13 0.13 11.53 34.91
N ARG A 14 0.65 12.02 33.79
CA ARG A 14 1.94 11.66 33.22
C ARG A 14 2.71 12.89 32.75
N GLU A 15 3.97 12.69 32.36
CA GLU A 15 4.71 13.74 31.65
C GLU A 15 4.08 13.96 30.25
N PRO A 16 3.99 15.21 29.78
CA PRO A 16 3.38 15.52 28.50
C PRO A 16 4.16 14.88 27.34
N PRO A 17 3.47 14.23 26.38
CA PRO A 17 4.10 13.74 25.17
C PRO A 17 4.62 14.92 24.33
N PRO A 18 5.46 14.66 23.31
CA PRO A 18 5.84 15.68 22.33
C PRO A 18 4.59 16.35 21.72
N PRO A 19 4.71 17.59 21.20
CA PRO A 19 3.56 18.27 20.59
C PRO A 19 2.95 17.44 19.44
N PRO A 20 1.63 17.57 19.20
CA PRO A 20 0.98 16.93 18.07
C PRO A 20 1.73 17.21 16.76
N THR A 21 1.83 16.20 15.91
CA THR A 21 2.46 16.37 14.58
C THR A 21 1.49 17.11 13.67
N PRO A 22 1.88 18.26 13.08
CA PRO A 22 1.05 18.95 12.10
C PRO A 22 0.73 18.05 10.91
N LEU A 23 -0.51 18.14 10.42
CA LEU A 23 -0.92 17.40 9.23
C LEU A 23 -0.54 18.19 7.99
N GLU A 24 0.18 17.54 7.09
CA GLU A 24 0.55 18.05 5.78
C GLU A 24 0.14 17.01 4.73
N PHE A 25 -0.54 17.44 3.67
CA PHE A 25 -0.93 16.58 2.55
C PHE A 25 -0.24 17.02 1.26
N PRO A 26 0.22 16.08 0.44
CA PRO A 26 0.85 16.38 -0.83
C PRO A 26 -0.19 16.81 -1.86
N ARG A 27 0.04 17.94 -2.53
CA ARG A 27 -0.82 18.42 -3.62
C ARG A 27 0.05 18.90 -4.78
N LEU A 28 0.52 17.96 -5.58
CA LEU A 28 1.34 18.22 -6.76
C LEU A 28 0.55 19.06 -7.80
N ARG A 29 1.18 20.08 -8.38
CA ARG A 29 0.63 20.82 -9.51
C ARG A 29 1.28 20.30 -10.77
N ALA A 30 0.59 19.42 -11.49
CA ALA A 30 1.09 18.96 -12.79
C ALA A 30 1.17 20.13 -13.78
N PRO A 31 2.29 20.29 -14.52
CA PRO A 31 2.39 21.28 -15.57
C PRO A 31 1.36 21.02 -16.68
N ALA A 32 0.93 22.08 -17.36
CA ALA A 32 0.10 21.92 -18.55
C ALA A 32 0.85 21.09 -19.59
N LEU A 33 0.18 20.09 -20.16
CA LEU A 33 0.72 19.30 -21.26
C LEU A 33 0.54 20.08 -22.56
N ASP A 34 1.58 20.07 -23.39
CA ASP A 34 1.45 20.44 -24.78
C ASP A 34 1.05 19.19 -25.56
N ASP A 35 -0.21 19.16 -26.03
CA ASP A 35 -0.82 17.98 -26.68
C ASP A 35 -0.05 17.49 -27.91
N GLN A 36 0.87 18.31 -28.44
CA GLN A 36 1.71 17.96 -29.60
C GLN A 36 3.06 17.33 -29.24
N SER A 37 3.48 17.35 -27.97
CA SER A 37 4.78 16.80 -27.56
C SER A 37 4.71 15.28 -27.44
N PRO A 38 5.50 14.50 -28.19
CA PRO A 38 5.51 13.05 -28.07
C PRO A 38 6.25 12.61 -26.81
N LEU A 39 5.89 11.44 -26.27
CA LEU A 39 6.64 10.80 -25.19
C LEU A 39 8.09 10.53 -25.66
N ALA A 40 9.05 11.23 -25.05
CA ALA A 40 10.46 11.14 -25.41
C ALA A 40 11.19 10.08 -24.59
N THR A 41 11.50 8.96 -25.23
CA THR A 41 12.25 7.84 -24.64
C THR A 41 13.57 8.28 -23.99
N ASP A 42 14.34 9.12 -24.68
CA ASP A 42 15.66 9.58 -24.23
C ASP A 42 15.55 10.47 -22.99
N GLU A 43 14.52 11.31 -22.92
CA GLU A 43 14.27 12.19 -21.79
C GLU A 43 13.92 11.40 -20.54
N ILE A 44 12.96 10.47 -20.64
CA ILE A 44 12.57 9.60 -19.53
C ILE A 44 13.79 8.80 -19.04
N THR A 45 14.55 8.18 -19.96
CA THR A 45 15.73 7.38 -19.59
C THR A 45 16.80 8.23 -18.89
N LYS A 46 17.07 9.44 -19.40
CA LYS A 46 18.04 10.38 -18.82
C LYS A 46 17.59 10.85 -17.43
N LEU A 47 16.32 11.19 -17.26
CA LEU A 47 15.77 11.61 -15.97
C LEU A 47 15.86 10.48 -14.95
N PHE A 48 15.31 9.31 -15.25
CA PHE A 48 15.26 8.19 -14.32
C PHE A 48 16.65 7.63 -13.96
N SER A 49 17.62 7.65 -14.89
CA SER A 49 19.00 7.25 -14.59
C SER A 49 19.74 8.25 -13.68
N SER A 50 19.29 9.51 -13.65
CA SER A 50 19.90 10.59 -12.86
C SER A 50 19.32 10.76 -11.44
N VAL A 51 18.23 10.05 -11.11
CA VAL A 51 17.52 10.13 -9.81
C VAL A 51 18.45 10.04 -8.60
N PRO A 52 19.44 9.12 -8.54
CA PRO A 52 20.32 9.01 -7.38
C PRO A 52 21.17 10.27 -7.13
N ARG A 53 21.39 11.10 -8.16
CA ARG A 53 22.25 12.30 -8.08
C ARG A 53 21.45 13.56 -7.77
N HIS A 54 20.41 13.82 -8.54
CA HIS A 54 19.67 15.09 -8.47
C HIS A 54 18.36 14.96 -7.68
N GLY A 55 17.83 13.75 -7.55
CA GLY A 55 16.49 13.49 -7.03
C GLY A 55 15.39 13.95 -7.97
N PRO A 56 14.12 13.70 -7.59
CA PRO A 56 13.01 14.03 -8.45
C PRO A 56 12.72 15.53 -8.47
N SER A 57 12.23 15.98 -9.61
CA SER A 57 11.79 17.34 -9.93
C SER A 57 10.51 17.30 -10.76
N ILE A 58 9.84 18.43 -10.93
CA ILE A 58 8.60 18.50 -11.70
C ILE A 58 8.75 17.97 -13.14
N SER A 59 9.96 18.05 -13.71
CA SER A 59 10.28 17.49 -15.03
C SER A 59 9.97 16.01 -15.19
N TYR A 60 9.98 15.21 -14.11
CA TYR A 60 9.58 13.81 -14.16
C TYR A 60 8.08 13.63 -14.42
N ILE A 61 7.27 14.57 -13.93
CA ILE A 61 5.82 14.59 -14.12
C ILE A 61 5.50 14.97 -15.57
N SER A 62 6.18 16.01 -16.07
CA SER A 62 6.11 16.40 -17.48
C SER A 62 6.57 15.29 -18.42
N ALA A 63 7.73 14.68 -18.19
CA ALA A 63 8.27 13.64 -19.08
C ALA A 63 7.40 12.37 -19.13
N LEU A 64 6.58 12.11 -18.10
CA LEU A 64 5.62 11.01 -18.06
C LEU A 64 4.21 11.43 -18.49
N HIS A 65 4.03 12.68 -18.96
CA HIS A 65 2.73 13.24 -19.36
C HIS A 65 1.61 12.95 -18.34
N ILE A 66 1.88 13.20 -17.05
CA ILE A 66 0.90 12.89 -16.02
C ILE A 66 -0.05 14.07 -15.83
N GLN A 67 -1.35 13.80 -15.92
CA GLN A 67 -2.40 14.73 -15.53
C GLN A 67 -3.05 14.26 -14.24
N VAL A 68 -3.25 15.17 -13.30
CA VAL A 68 -3.84 14.85 -12.00
C VAL A 68 -5.00 15.78 -11.66
N THR A 69 -6.10 15.18 -11.23
CA THR A 69 -7.27 15.88 -10.68
C THR A 69 -7.42 15.48 -9.22
N TYR A 70 -7.52 16.48 -8.34
CA TYR A 70 -7.64 16.30 -6.89
C TYR A 70 -9.08 16.51 -6.44
N ASP A 71 -9.39 15.97 -5.26
CA ASP A 71 -10.64 16.19 -4.55
C ASP A 71 -11.87 15.80 -5.39
N VAL A 72 -11.72 14.74 -6.19
CA VAL A 72 -12.76 14.18 -7.05
C VAL A 72 -13.78 13.44 -6.19
N ASP A 73 -15.06 13.69 -6.44
CA ASP A 73 -16.14 12.99 -5.75
C ASP A 73 -16.16 11.50 -6.13
N LEU A 74 -16.64 10.65 -5.22
CA LEU A 74 -16.68 9.21 -5.47
C LEU A 74 -17.49 8.87 -6.73
N ALA A 75 -18.54 9.63 -7.03
CA ALA A 75 -19.41 9.46 -8.21
C ALA A 75 -18.71 9.73 -9.54
N ASP A 76 -17.63 10.52 -9.54
CA ASP A 76 -16.81 10.80 -10.74
C ASP A 76 -15.61 9.85 -10.85
N LEU A 77 -15.21 9.23 -9.74
CA LEU A 77 -14.09 8.29 -9.67
C LEU A 77 -14.49 6.87 -10.10
N LEU A 78 -15.78 6.54 -10.00
CA LEU A 78 -16.35 5.22 -10.30
C LEU A 78 -17.73 5.38 -10.97
N PRO A 79 -18.13 4.43 -11.82
CA PRO A 79 -19.50 4.42 -12.33
C PRO A 79 -20.52 4.34 -11.18
N THR A 80 -21.53 5.22 -11.22
CA THR A 80 -22.46 5.45 -10.10
C THR A 80 -23.25 4.22 -9.68
N ASP A 81 -23.48 3.29 -10.61
CA ASP A 81 -24.26 2.06 -10.38
C ASP A 81 -23.61 1.11 -9.37
N PHE A 82 -22.30 1.22 -9.19
CA PHE A 82 -21.55 0.36 -8.26
C PHE A 82 -21.36 1.00 -6.89
N LEU A 83 -21.63 2.30 -6.75
CA LEU A 83 -21.56 2.99 -5.47
C LEU A 83 -22.82 2.69 -4.63
N PRO A 84 -22.68 2.11 -3.43
CA PRO A 84 -23.80 1.98 -2.52
C PRO A 84 -24.50 3.34 -2.32
N PRO A 85 -25.83 3.44 -2.39
CA PRO A 85 -26.50 4.71 -2.12
C PRO A 85 -26.32 5.10 -0.65
N PRO A 86 -26.33 6.40 -0.30
CA PRO A 86 -26.21 6.85 1.09
C PRO A 86 -27.26 6.25 2.04
N ALA A 87 -28.44 5.90 1.51
CA ALA A 87 -29.49 5.20 2.24
C ALA A 87 -29.04 3.86 2.84
N TRP A 88 -27.99 3.23 2.31
CA TRP A 88 -27.45 1.97 2.84
C TRP A 88 -26.71 2.11 4.19
N LEU A 89 -26.57 3.35 4.70
CA LEU A 89 -26.09 3.62 6.05
C LEU A 89 -27.17 3.43 7.12
N ALA A 90 -28.41 3.14 6.73
CA ALA A 90 -29.52 2.80 7.63
C ALA A 90 -29.86 1.30 7.55
N GLU A 91 -30.65 0.79 8.50
CA GLU A 91 -31.10 -0.60 8.46
C GLU A 91 -31.96 -0.88 7.21
N SER A 92 -31.71 -2.03 6.57
CA SER A 92 -32.49 -2.50 5.44
C SER A 92 -33.93 -2.76 5.83
N THR A 93 -34.87 -2.23 5.06
CA THR A 93 -36.28 -2.56 5.21
C THR A 93 -36.58 -3.90 4.52
N PRO A 94 -37.69 -4.60 4.87
CA PRO A 94 -38.10 -5.82 4.16
C PRO A 94 -38.32 -5.60 2.65
N ALA A 95 -38.67 -4.38 2.23
CA ALA A 95 -38.80 -4.00 0.83
C ALA A 95 -37.44 -3.93 0.12
N ASP A 96 -36.39 -3.47 0.79
CA ASP A 96 -35.03 -3.44 0.24
C ASP A 96 -34.48 -4.85 0.02
N ALA A 97 -34.80 -5.78 0.93
CA ALA A 97 -34.43 -7.18 0.82
C ALA A 97 -35.10 -7.88 -0.39
N ALA A 98 -36.32 -7.49 -0.73
CA ALA A 98 -37.04 -8.00 -1.91
C ALA A 98 -36.45 -7.47 -3.24
N ASN A 99 -35.84 -6.28 -3.23
CA ASN A 99 -35.19 -5.66 -4.39
C ASN A 99 -33.72 -6.08 -4.56
N THR A 100 -33.23 -7.09 -3.83
CA THR A 100 -31.85 -7.56 -3.95
C THR A 100 -31.57 -8.01 -5.38
N SER A 101 -30.66 -7.31 -6.06
CA SER A 101 -30.30 -7.65 -7.44
C SER A 101 -29.68 -9.04 -7.49
N ASN A 102 -30.20 -9.92 -8.35
CA ASN A 102 -29.64 -11.27 -8.59
C ASN A 102 -28.33 -11.23 -9.40
N THR A 103 -27.65 -10.08 -9.41
CA THR A 103 -26.39 -9.91 -10.12
C THR A 103 -25.32 -10.78 -9.47
N LYS A 104 -24.58 -11.49 -10.31
CA LYS A 104 -23.45 -12.31 -9.87
C LYS A 104 -22.16 -11.56 -10.16
N LEU A 105 -21.22 -11.69 -9.24
CA LEU A 105 -19.84 -11.29 -9.48
C LEU A 105 -19.19 -12.25 -10.48
N ASN A 106 -18.04 -11.88 -11.04
CA ASN A 106 -17.26 -12.73 -11.95
C ASN A 106 -16.81 -14.08 -11.35
N ASN A 107 -16.90 -14.24 -10.02
CA ASN A 107 -16.66 -15.49 -9.32
C ASN A 107 -17.91 -16.39 -9.20
N GLY A 108 -19.07 -15.94 -9.67
CA GLY A 108 -20.36 -16.63 -9.61
C GLY A 108 -21.11 -16.46 -8.29
N VAL A 109 -20.53 -15.78 -7.30
CA VAL A 109 -21.16 -15.46 -6.01
C VAL A 109 -22.08 -14.25 -6.20
N PRO A 110 -23.24 -14.18 -5.52
CA PRO A 110 -24.08 -12.99 -5.54
C PRO A 110 -23.30 -11.74 -5.10
N THR A 111 -23.61 -10.61 -5.73
CA THR A 111 -23.10 -9.30 -5.31
C THR A 111 -23.52 -9.02 -3.87
N PRO A 112 -22.62 -8.51 -3.00
CA PRO A 112 -22.97 -8.11 -1.65
C PRO A 112 -24.13 -7.12 -1.61
N ASP A 113 -25.14 -7.43 -0.79
CA ASP A 113 -26.38 -6.68 -0.68
C ASP A 113 -26.32 -5.54 0.35
N HIS A 114 -27.43 -4.82 0.49
CA HIS A 114 -27.61 -3.76 1.47
C HIS A 114 -27.32 -4.27 2.90
N ALA A 115 -27.83 -5.44 3.27
CA ALA A 115 -27.60 -6.00 4.60
C ALA A 115 -26.10 -6.27 4.88
N ALA A 116 -25.37 -6.81 3.90
CA ALA A 116 -23.94 -7.05 4.01
C ALA A 116 -23.12 -5.76 4.13
N PHE A 117 -23.53 -4.69 3.43
CA PHE A 117 -22.94 -3.36 3.55
C PHE A 117 -23.21 -2.75 4.94
N TYR A 118 -24.49 -2.68 5.33
CA TYR A 118 -24.91 -2.06 6.58
C TYR A 118 -24.30 -2.77 7.81
N ALA A 119 -24.21 -4.10 7.79
CA ALA A 119 -23.59 -4.89 8.86
C ALA A 119 -22.15 -4.46 9.17
N ARG A 120 -21.42 -3.96 8.16
CA ARG A 120 -20.07 -3.42 8.28
C ARG A 120 -20.08 -1.92 8.60
N ALA A 121 -20.92 -1.15 7.91
CA ALA A 121 -21.01 0.29 8.10
C ALA A 121 -21.40 0.67 9.54
N LYS A 122 -22.34 -0.05 10.17
CA LYS A 122 -22.75 0.21 11.55
C LYS A 122 -21.63 0.07 12.58
N GLU A 123 -20.65 -0.80 12.33
CA GLU A 123 -19.46 -0.93 13.20
C GLU A 123 -18.53 0.26 13.04
N LEU A 124 -18.45 0.84 11.84
CA LEU A 124 -17.69 2.06 11.57
C LEU A 124 -18.40 3.31 12.07
N LEU A 125 -19.71 3.32 12.25
CA LEU A 125 -20.42 4.47 12.81
C LEU A 125 -20.18 4.66 14.33
N LEU A 126 -19.60 3.67 15.02
CA LEU A 126 -19.29 3.75 16.45
C LEU A 126 -18.30 4.87 16.78
N SER A 127 -18.51 5.61 17.87
CA SER A 127 -17.50 6.57 18.33
C SER A 127 -16.18 5.87 18.68
N ASN A 128 -15.06 6.59 18.52
CA ASN A 128 -13.73 6.05 18.82
C ASN A 128 -13.67 5.54 20.26
N ASP A 129 -14.19 6.31 21.22
CA ASP A 129 -14.19 5.95 22.63
C ASP A 129 -15.02 4.69 22.91
N ALA A 130 -16.19 4.55 22.28
CA ALA A 130 -17.03 3.35 22.44
C ALA A 130 -16.32 2.11 21.88
N ALA A 131 -15.72 2.23 20.69
CA ALA A 131 -15.01 1.13 20.04
C ALA A 131 -13.74 0.74 20.82
N PHE A 132 -12.95 1.70 21.28
CA PHE A 132 -11.74 1.45 22.06
C PHE A 132 -12.08 0.85 23.43
N ALA A 133 -13.13 1.33 24.10
CA ALA A 133 -13.59 0.74 25.36
C ALA A 133 -14.07 -0.72 25.17
N PHE A 134 -14.78 -1.02 24.07
CA PHE A 134 -15.18 -2.39 23.72
C PHE A 134 -13.96 -3.30 23.55
N LEU A 135 -12.92 -2.86 22.84
CA LEU A 135 -11.71 -3.64 22.61
C LEU A 135 -10.88 -3.85 23.88
N GLN A 136 -10.76 -2.81 24.70
CA GLN A 136 -10.04 -2.86 25.98
C GLN A 136 -10.85 -3.55 27.08
N ARG A 137 -12.10 -3.97 26.81
CA ARG A 137 -13.03 -4.57 27.78
C ARG A 137 -13.20 -3.71 29.04
N LYS A 138 -13.17 -2.37 28.87
CA LYS A 138 -13.44 -1.42 29.95
C LYS A 138 -14.95 -1.39 30.21
N LEU A 139 -15.36 -1.40 31.49
CA LEU A 139 -16.77 -1.18 31.85
C LEU A 139 -17.19 0.20 31.37
N GLN A 140 -18.17 0.27 30.47
CA GLN A 140 -18.76 1.54 30.07
C GLN A 140 -19.79 1.98 31.12
N PRO A 141 -19.69 3.18 31.71
CA PRO A 141 -20.56 3.58 32.82
C PRO A 141 -22.04 3.82 32.46
N SER A 142 -22.41 4.03 31.18
CA SER A 142 -23.81 4.38 30.85
C SER A 142 -24.29 4.15 29.41
N ALA A 143 -23.66 3.31 28.59
CA ALA A 143 -24.14 3.13 27.22
C ALA A 143 -25.12 1.94 27.16
N GLY A 144 -26.23 2.12 26.42
CA GLY A 144 -27.20 1.08 26.09
C GLY A 144 -26.58 -0.11 25.31
N PRO A 145 -27.37 -0.87 24.53
CA PRO A 145 -26.84 -2.06 23.83
C PRO A 145 -25.63 -1.68 22.96
N THR A 146 -24.44 -2.11 23.36
CA THR A 146 -23.19 -1.82 22.66
C THR A 146 -23.16 -2.64 21.36
N THR A 147 -23.12 -1.99 20.20
CA THR A 147 -22.94 -2.69 18.91
C THR A 147 -21.68 -3.53 18.98
N ARG A 148 -21.84 -4.85 18.87
CA ARG A 148 -20.73 -5.79 18.88
C ARG A 148 -19.86 -5.56 17.64
N ILE A 149 -18.57 -5.31 17.85
CA ILE A 149 -17.59 -5.24 16.77
C ILE A 149 -17.22 -6.67 16.36
N ALA A 150 -17.68 -7.11 15.19
CA ALA A 150 -17.43 -8.44 14.64
C ALA A 150 -16.48 -8.38 13.45
N HIS A 151 -16.80 -7.57 12.44
CA HIS A 151 -16.08 -7.50 11.17
C HIS A 151 -14.79 -6.69 11.29
N PHE A 152 -14.87 -5.47 11.82
CA PHE A 152 -13.75 -4.52 11.86
C PHE A 152 -12.90 -4.63 13.12
N ARG A 153 -12.96 -5.74 13.86
CA ARG A 153 -12.20 -5.91 15.12
C ARG A 153 -10.70 -5.65 14.93
N LYS A 154 -10.10 -6.23 13.88
CA LYS A 154 -8.68 -5.98 13.54
C LYS A 154 -8.42 -4.53 13.20
N PHE A 155 -9.30 -3.88 12.43
CA PHE A 155 -9.14 -2.48 12.07
C PHE A 155 -9.13 -1.60 13.33
N TRP A 156 -10.11 -1.77 14.21
CA TRP A 156 -10.19 -1.01 15.45
C TRP A 156 -9.01 -1.26 16.40
N ASP A 157 -8.50 -2.50 16.47
CA ASP A 157 -7.30 -2.84 17.25
C ASP A 157 -6.09 -2.01 16.79
N HIS A 158 -5.88 -1.85 15.49
CA HIS A 158 -4.76 -1.06 14.95
C HIS A 158 -5.04 0.45 14.95
N LEU A 159 -6.30 0.88 14.76
CA LEU A 159 -6.69 2.28 14.85
C LEU A 159 -6.47 2.82 16.28
N LEU A 160 -6.74 2.00 17.30
CA LEU A 160 -6.38 2.34 18.68
C LEU A 160 -4.88 2.60 18.82
N GLY A 161 -4.04 1.72 18.26
CA GLY A 161 -2.58 1.92 18.23
C GLY A 161 -2.15 3.19 17.50
N MET A 162 -2.89 3.64 16.48
CA MET A 162 -2.65 4.93 15.83
C MET A 162 -3.12 6.12 16.69
N ALA A 163 -4.27 5.98 17.35
CA ALA A 163 -4.87 7.02 18.19
C ALA A 163 -3.95 7.42 19.35
N GLU A 164 -3.17 6.47 19.91
CA GLU A 164 -2.13 6.74 20.91
C GLU A 164 -1.03 7.73 20.46
N PHE A 165 -0.95 8.06 19.17
CA PHE A 165 0.03 9.03 18.64
C PHE A 165 -0.61 10.25 17.99
N TRP A 166 -1.81 10.10 17.42
CA TRP A 166 -2.47 11.10 16.60
C TRP A 166 -3.69 11.77 17.23
N ASP A 167 -4.40 11.08 18.12
CA ASP A 167 -5.68 11.55 18.62
C ASP A 167 -5.52 12.55 19.75
N THR A 168 -5.80 13.82 19.47
CA THR A 168 -5.71 14.92 20.44
C THR A 168 -7.02 15.24 21.15
N SER A 169 -8.10 14.48 20.89
CA SER A 169 -9.44 14.79 21.42
C SER A 169 -9.53 14.79 22.95
N LEU A 170 -8.69 14.00 23.62
CA LEU A 170 -8.66 13.85 25.08
C LEU A 170 -7.43 14.51 25.74
N ASP A 171 -6.63 15.27 24.98
CA ASP A 171 -5.41 15.90 25.50
C ASP A 171 -5.76 17.00 26.51
N LYS A 172 -5.30 16.84 27.76
CA LYS A 172 -5.44 17.84 28.82
C LYS A 172 -4.10 18.09 29.48
N TYR A 173 -3.70 19.37 29.53
CA TYR A 173 -2.47 19.85 30.13
C TYR A 173 -2.80 20.66 31.39
N ALA A 174 -2.16 20.35 32.51
CA ALA A 174 -2.38 21.03 33.78
C ALA A 174 -1.05 21.36 34.46
N PRO A 175 -0.90 22.50 35.15
CA PRO A 175 0.33 22.85 35.86
C PRO A 175 0.65 21.82 36.95
N VAL A 176 1.94 21.51 37.16
CA VAL A 176 2.37 20.54 38.18
C VAL A 176 2.07 21.07 39.57
N GLN A 177 1.21 20.37 40.32
CA GLN A 177 1.03 20.59 41.74
C GLN A 177 2.26 20.13 42.52
N GLU A 178 2.70 20.92 43.51
CA GLU A 178 3.96 20.73 44.25
C GLU A 178 4.04 19.36 44.95
N SER A 179 2.91 18.81 45.39
CA SER A 179 2.77 17.48 45.99
C SER A 179 3.06 16.31 45.03
N HIS A 180 2.86 16.49 43.72
CA HIS A 180 3.02 15.44 42.70
C HIS A 180 4.39 15.45 42.01
N ARG A 181 5.22 16.47 42.27
CA ARG A 181 6.55 16.65 41.67
C ARG A 181 7.56 15.54 42.05
N ALA A 182 7.42 14.96 43.24
CA ALA A 182 8.25 13.85 43.70
C ALA A 182 7.86 12.50 43.06
N THR A 183 6.57 12.26 42.86
CA THR A 183 6.01 11.03 42.28
C THR A 183 6.27 10.91 40.78
N LEU A 184 6.16 12.00 40.02
CA LEU A 184 6.46 11.99 38.58
C LEU A 184 7.95 11.71 38.30
N ARG A 185 8.84 12.19 39.18
CA ARG A 185 10.29 11.93 39.10
C ARG A 185 10.68 10.48 39.42
N SER A 186 9.89 9.74 40.19
CA SER A 186 10.16 8.32 40.48
C SER A 186 9.67 7.42 39.35
N ILE A 187 8.56 7.77 38.69
CA ILE A 187 8.00 7.04 37.53
C ILE A 187 8.95 7.12 36.32
N SER A 188 9.55 8.28 36.04
CA SER A 188 10.46 8.46 34.88
C SER A 188 11.78 7.69 34.96
N ARG A 189 12.14 7.13 36.12
CA ARG A 189 13.33 6.29 36.32
C ARG A 189 13.10 4.80 36.04
N SER A 190 11.87 4.38 35.74
CA SER A 190 11.58 3.00 35.37
C SER A 190 11.97 2.77 33.90
N PRO A 191 12.93 1.88 33.58
CA PRO A 191 13.31 1.65 32.19
C PRO A 191 12.15 0.95 31.47
N LEU A 192 11.57 1.59 30.46
CA LEU A 192 10.84 0.87 29.41
C LEU A 192 11.82 -0.15 28.81
N ARG A 193 11.61 -1.42 29.16
CA ARG A 193 12.41 -2.54 28.69
C ARG A 193 12.22 -2.67 27.18
N SER A 194 13.24 -2.26 26.44
CA SER A 194 13.29 -2.27 24.97
C SER A 194 13.06 -3.68 24.43
N LEU A 195 11.93 -3.89 23.78
CA LEU A 195 11.69 -5.03 22.91
C LEU A 195 12.25 -4.71 21.52
N SER A 196 13.56 -4.85 21.36
CA SER A 196 14.18 -5.06 20.05
C SER A 196 15.57 -5.70 20.19
N LYS A 197 15.60 -7.04 20.14
CA LYS A 197 16.80 -7.77 19.73
C LYS A 197 16.51 -8.38 18.36
N SER A 198 16.97 -7.71 17.30
CA SER A 198 17.39 -8.40 16.08
C SER A 198 18.82 -7.94 15.74
N PRO A 199 19.70 -8.83 15.23
CA PRO A 199 21.12 -8.51 15.09
C PRO A 199 21.46 -8.26 13.62
N PHE A 200 21.66 -7.01 13.16
CA PHE A 200 22.39 -6.78 11.90
C PHE A 200 23.11 -5.42 11.84
N ARG A 201 24.42 -5.50 12.14
CA ARG A 201 25.63 -4.98 11.46
C ARG A 201 25.62 -3.62 10.70
N LYS A 202 26.58 -2.79 11.15
CA LYS A 202 27.10 -1.44 10.80
C LYS A 202 27.24 -0.97 9.32
N ARG A 203 27.23 0.39 9.23
CA ARG A 203 27.65 1.40 8.19
C ARG A 203 26.49 1.84 7.27
N SER A 204 26.19 3.14 7.11
CA SER A 204 27.07 4.31 6.92
C SER A 204 26.53 5.59 7.62
N ARG A 205 27.45 6.54 7.91
CA ARG A 205 27.17 7.86 8.49
C ARG A 205 26.82 8.84 7.36
N SER A 206 25.72 9.57 7.52
CA SER A 206 25.45 10.85 6.85
C SER A 206 24.96 11.85 7.90
N PRO A 207 25.36 13.14 7.85
CA PRO A 207 25.12 14.08 8.93
C PRO A 207 23.69 14.64 8.84
N ARG A 208 22.83 14.29 9.79
CA ARG A 208 21.55 14.98 10.00
C ARG A 208 21.78 16.17 10.94
N ARG A 209 21.72 17.37 10.37
CA ARG A 209 21.44 18.61 11.11
C ARG A 209 19.92 18.80 11.07
N GLY A 210 19.26 18.24 12.07
CA GLY A 210 17.85 18.47 12.39
C GLY A 210 17.80 18.52 13.92
N SER A 211 17.69 19.72 14.46
CA SER A 211 17.76 19.98 15.89
C SER A 211 16.47 19.56 16.59
N SER A 212 16.29 18.28 16.83
CA SER A 212 15.59 17.83 18.04
C SER A 212 16.66 17.50 19.06
N ARG A 213 17.11 18.52 19.80
CA ARG A 213 17.96 18.33 20.97
C ARG A 213 17.19 17.37 21.90
N PRO A 214 17.73 16.20 22.29
CA PRO A 214 17.13 15.45 23.38
C PRO A 214 17.11 16.39 24.59
N ARG A 215 15.96 16.51 25.27
CA ARG A 215 15.87 17.32 26.50
C ARG A 215 17.01 16.89 27.41
N SER A 216 17.83 17.84 27.81
CA SER A 216 18.84 17.65 28.86
C SER A 216 18.12 17.00 30.05
N PRO A 217 18.65 15.92 30.65
CA PRO A 217 18.04 15.30 31.81
C PRO A 217 18.16 16.27 32.99
N GLY A 218 17.17 17.15 33.18
CA GLY A 218 17.21 18.14 34.26
C GLY A 218 16.24 19.32 34.17
N SER A 219 15.59 19.61 33.03
CA SER A 219 14.57 20.67 33.03
C SER A 219 13.31 20.21 33.77
N PRO A 220 12.87 20.94 34.82
CA PRO A 220 11.71 20.53 35.61
C PRO A 220 10.48 20.46 34.71
N VAL A 221 9.79 19.33 34.75
CA VAL A 221 8.46 19.17 34.16
C VAL A 221 7.56 20.21 34.83
N GLN A 222 7.08 21.18 34.06
CA GLN A 222 6.20 22.26 34.54
C GLN A 222 4.71 21.89 34.38
N GLU A 223 4.41 20.91 33.53
CA GLU A 223 3.04 20.50 33.19
C GLU A 223 2.86 19.00 33.36
N THR A 224 1.69 18.60 33.83
CA THR A 224 1.16 17.24 33.83
C THR A 224 0.21 17.05 32.66
N TYR A 225 0.12 15.83 32.16
CA TYR A 225 -0.71 15.46 31.05
C TYR A 225 -1.65 14.31 31.43
N THR A 226 -2.90 14.42 30.99
CA THR A 226 -3.88 13.33 30.99
C THR A 226 -4.47 13.25 29.59
N GLY A 227 -4.70 12.03 29.11
CA GLY A 227 -5.16 11.77 27.75
C GLY A 227 -4.59 10.49 27.15
N ARG A 228 -4.92 10.26 25.88
CA ARG A 228 -4.61 9.04 25.14
C ARG A 228 -3.18 8.98 24.60
N ARG A 229 -2.58 10.14 24.33
CA ARG A 229 -1.32 10.20 23.60
C ARG A 229 -0.14 9.77 24.46
N ILE A 230 0.63 8.84 23.93
CA ILE A 230 1.93 8.43 24.48
C ILE A 230 3.10 9.02 23.68
N GLY A 231 2.82 9.57 22.49
CA GLY A 231 3.82 10.13 21.59
C GLY A 231 3.21 11.11 20.58
N CYS A 232 3.95 11.36 19.51
CA CYS A 232 3.48 12.13 18.36
C CYS A 232 3.55 11.28 17.09
N GLY A 233 2.86 11.70 16.04
CA GLY A 233 2.78 11.00 14.76
C GLY A 233 4.15 10.64 14.16
N LEU A 234 5.18 11.47 14.38
CA LEU A 234 6.57 11.19 13.95
C LEU A 234 7.14 9.89 14.53
N ASN A 235 6.72 9.55 15.73
CA ASN A 235 7.22 8.40 16.49
C ASN A 235 6.30 7.18 16.36
N MET A 236 5.17 7.30 15.64
CA MET A 236 4.25 6.20 15.45
C MET A 236 4.92 5.09 14.61
N PRO A 237 4.97 3.85 15.11
CA PRO A 237 5.43 2.71 14.34
C PRO A 237 4.62 2.53 13.04
N VAL A 238 5.32 2.24 11.94
CA VAL A 238 4.73 2.16 10.58
C VAL A 238 3.66 1.07 10.50
N HIS A 239 3.86 -0.05 11.19
CA HIS A 239 2.97 -1.20 11.13
C HIS A 239 1.55 -0.89 11.60
N TYR A 240 1.35 0.03 12.57
CA TYR A 240 -0.01 0.40 13.00
C TYR A 240 -0.84 0.94 11.84
N ARG A 241 -0.27 1.80 11.01
CA ARG A 241 -0.96 2.30 9.81
C ARG A 241 -1.12 1.22 8.76
N GLU A 242 -0.06 0.47 8.46
CA GLU A 242 -0.11 -0.58 7.44
C GLU A 242 -1.16 -1.63 7.76
N ASP A 243 -1.20 -2.11 9.01
CA ASP A 243 -2.14 -3.10 9.47
C ASP A 243 -3.57 -2.55 9.61
N ALA A 244 -3.75 -1.28 10.04
CA ALA A 244 -5.06 -0.64 10.08
C ALA A 244 -5.67 -0.55 8.68
N VAL A 245 -4.92 0.00 7.71
CA VAL A 245 -5.41 0.18 6.34
C VAL A 245 -5.61 -1.17 5.65
N CYS A 246 -4.70 -2.12 5.84
CA CYS A 246 -4.87 -3.47 5.30
C CYS A 246 -6.11 -4.15 5.89
N ALA A 247 -6.34 -4.08 7.21
CA ALA A 247 -7.51 -4.67 7.85
C ALA A 247 -8.83 -3.98 7.42
N PHE A 248 -8.80 -2.66 7.23
CA PHE A 248 -9.92 -1.88 6.73
C PHE A 248 -10.34 -2.36 5.33
N VAL A 249 -9.38 -2.41 4.41
CA VAL A 249 -9.60 -2.89 3.04
C VAL A 249 -9.94 -4.38 3.00
N GLU A 250 -9.28 -5.21 3.81
CA GLU A 250 -9.52 -6.67 3.88
C GLU A 250 -10.98 -6.96 4.28
N THR A 251 -11.53 -6.21 5.22
CA THR A 251 -12.91 -6.41 5.70
C THR A 251 -13.95 -6.14 4.61
N VAL A 252 -13.69 -5.15 3.75
CA VAL A 252 -14.50 -4.86 2.57
C VAL A 252 -14.28 -5.91 1.49
N ALA A 253 -13.02 -6.18 1.12
CA ALA A 253 -12.66 -7.15 0.10
C ALA A 253 -13.20 -8.56 0.39
N TRP A 254 -13.28 -8.95 1.67
CA TRP A 254 -13.80 -10.25 2.08
C TRP A 254 -15.29 -10.44 1.71
N ALA A 255 -16.09 -9.36 1.67
CA ALA A 255 -17.47 -9.42 1.18
C ALA A 255 -17.55 -9.93 -0.27
N PHE A 256 -16.54 -9.63 -1.08
CA PHE A 256 -16.43 -9.99 -2.50
C PHE A 256 -15.62 -11.29 -2.74
N ARG A 257 -15.31 -12.07 -1.68
CA ARG A 257 -14.41 -13.24 -1.71
C ARG A 257 -12.98 -12.92 -2.15
N CYS A 258 -12.55 -11.69 -1.89
CA CYS A 258 -11.19 -11.25 -2.08
C CYS A 258 -10.43 -11.21 -0.75
N ARG A 259 -9.11 -11.20 -0.83
CA ARG A 259 -8.20 -11.11 0.33
C ARG A 259 -7.06 -10.16 0.03
N VAL A 260 -6.49 -9.58 1.09
CA VAL A 260 -5.34 -8.68 1.00
C VAL A 260 -4.07 -9.49 1.23
N GLU A 261 -3.12 -9.43 0.30
CA GLU A 261 -1.83 -10.10 0.41
C GLU A 261 -0.68 -9.11 0.28
N ARG A 262 0.36 -9.32 1.09
CA ARG A 262 1.61 -8.57 1.01
C ARG A 262 2.52 -9.17 -0.06
N PRO A 263 3.27 -8.35 -0.81
CA PRO A 263 4.20 -8.86 -1.79
C PRO A 263 5.26 -9.76 -1.14
N LYS A 264 5.41 -10.98 -1.64
CA LYS A 264 6.41 -11.94 -1.14
C LYS A 264 7.78 -11.74 -1.79
N ILE A 265 7.78 -11.12 -2.96
CA ILE A 265 8.96 -10.76 -3.72
C ILE A 265 9.00 -9.22 -3.78
N GLU A 266 10.21 -8.66 -3.71
CA GLU A 266 10.39 -7.21 -3.83
C GLU A 266 9.75 -6.69 -5.13
N PRO A 267 8.78 -5.76 -5.04
CA PRO A 267 8.09 -5.25 -6.20
C PRO A 267 9.02 -4.38 -7.05
N LYS A 268 9.11 -4.73 -8.34
CA LYS A 268 10.04 -4.11 -9.30
C LYS A 268 9.30 -3.73 -10.56
N LEU A 269 9.28 -2.43 -10.85
CA LEU A 269 8.72 -1.87 -12.08
C LEU A 269 9.78 -1.95 -13.19
N GLN A 270 9.41 -2.53 -14.32
CA GLN A 270 10.26 -2.55 -15.50
C GLN A 270 10.10 -1.23 -16.27
N MET A 271 11.20 -0.56 -16.62
CA MET A 271 11.19 0.62 -17.48
C MET A 271 12.30 0.50 -18.51
N GLY A 272 12.03 -0.13 -19.65
CA GLY A 272 13.03 -0.39 -20.68
C GLY A 272 14.17 -1.27 -20.17
N GLY A 273 15.41 -0.78 -20.24
CA GLY A 273 16.57 -1.44 -19.64
C GLY A 273 16.69 -1.26 -18.11
N MET A 274 15.83 -0.45 -17.49
CA MET A 274 15.89 -0.11 -16.07
C MET A 274 14.87 -0.89 -15.25
N VAL A 275 15.21 -1.16 -13.99
CA VAL A 275 14.31 -1.80 -13.03
C VAL A 275 14.25 -0.95 -11.76
N LEU A 276 13.08 -0.40 -11.46
CA LEU A 276 12.87 0.48 -10.32
C LEU A 276 12.22 -0.31 -9.17
N PRO A 277 12.80 -0.31 -7.95
CA PRO A 277 12.14 -0.87 -6.78
C PRO A 277 10.98 0.05 -6.37
N ILE A 278 9.79 -0.52 -6.23
CA ILE A 278 8.57 0.21 -5.87
C ILE A 278 8.07 -0.30 -4.52
N MET A 279 7.73 0.65 -3.64
CA MET A 279 7.08 0.33 -2.37
C MET A 279 5.62 -0.04 -2.61
N GLN A 280 5.28 -1.29 -2.33
CA GLN A 280 3.92 -1.83 -2.33
C GLN A 280 3.64 -2.38 -0.94
N THR A 281 2.66 -1.82 -0.22
CA THR A 281 2.29 -2.33 1.11
C THR A 281 1.55 -3.66 1.00
N ALA A 282 0.51 -3.69 0.17
CA ALA A 282 -0.26 -4.90 -0.12
C ALA A 282 -1.05 -4.75 -1.43
N SER A 283 -1.69 -5.82 -1.89
CA SER A 283 -2.68 -5.80 -2.97
C SER A 283 -3.87 -6.68 -2.65
N VAL A 284 -5.00 -6.35 -3.26
CA VAL A 284 -6.21 -7.17 -3.19
C VAL A 284 -6.21 -8.18 -4.30
N TYR A 285 -6.49 -9.43 -3.94
CA TYR A 285 -6.60 -10.55 -4.87
C TYR A 285 -7.91 -11.30 -4.67
N ARG A 286 -8.42 -11.88 -5.75
CA ARG A 286 -9.56 -12.80 -5.73
C ARG A 286 -9.11 -14.17 -5.26
N THR A 287 -9.96 -14.83 -4.49
CA THR A 287 -9.75 -16.24 -4.12
C THR A 287 -10.19 -17.12 -5.30
N PRO A 288 -9.36 -18.10 -5.74
CA PRO A 288 -9.73 -18.98 -6.83
C PRO A 288 -11.04 -19.71 -6.60
N LYS A 289 -11.82 -19.94 -7.68
CA LYS A 289 -13.06 -20.74 -7.62
C LYS A 289 -12.79 -22.17 -7.13
N GLU A 290 -11.66 -22.74 -7.53
CA GLU A 290 -11.27 -24.09 -7.16
C GLU A 290 -10.67 -24.15 -5.74
N SER A 291 -11.35 -24.84 -4.83
CA SER A 291 -10.94 -24.93 -3.42
C SER A 291 -9.53 -25.52 -3.23
N GLN A 292 -9.12 -26.48 -4.06
CA GLN A 292 -7.78 -27.08 -3.97
C GLN A 292 -6.66 -26.07 -4.23
N ARG A 293 -6.87 -25.15 -5.19
CA ARG A 293 -5.92 -24.07 -5.50
C ARG A 293 -5.89 -23.04 -4.36
N ALA A 294 -7.05 -22.69 -3.82
CA ALA A 294 -7.14 -21.78 -2.67
C ALA A 294 -6.42 -22.35 -1.43
N ARG A 295 -6.55 -23.65 -1.14
CA ARG A 295 -5.85 -24.33 -0.03
C ARG A 295 -4.33 -24.36 -0.22
N LYS A 296 -3.85 -24.40 -1.47
CA LYS A 296 -2.41 -24.27 -1.81
C LYS A 296 -1.91 -22.82 -1.69
N GLY A 297 -2.78 -21.87 -1.32
CA GLY A 297 -2.43 -20.47 -1.12
C GLY A 297 -2.34 -19.66 -2.41
N VAL A 298 -2.87 -20.16 -3.53
CA VAL A 298 -2.92 -19.46 -4.81
C VAL A 298 -3.92 -18.30 -4.74
N VAL A 299 -3.62 -17.21 -5.45
CA VAL A 299 -4.48 -16.03 -5.61
C VAL A 299 -4.58 -15.60 -7.08
N GLU A 300 -5.68 -14.96 -7.45
CA GLU A 300 -5.94 -14.42 -8.79
C GLU A 300 -5.99 -12.89 -8.73
N GLY A 301 -5.26 -12.17 -9.59
CA GLY A 301 -5.25 -10.71 -9.62
C GLY A 301 -3.91 -10.13 -10.09
N PRO A 302 -3.47 -8.95 -9.62
CA PRO A 302 -4.06 -8.08 -8.59
C PRO A 302 -5.27 -7.26 -9.09
N LEU A 303 -6.24 -7.00 -8.20
CA LEU A 303 -7.40 -6.13 -8.50
C LEU A 303 -7.05 -4.65 -8.27
N MET A 304 -6.57 -4.33 -7.08
CA MET A 304 -6.15 -3.01 -6.66
C MET A 304 -4.97 -3.10 -5.68
N ALA A 305 -4.28 -1.99 -5.44
CA ALA A 305 -3.15 -1.94 -4.52
C ALA A 305 -3.38 -1.03 -3.32
N ILE A 306 -2.59 -1.26 -2.27
CA ILE A 306 -2.57 -0.48 -1.04
C ILE A 306 -1.16 0.08 -0.88
N GLN A 307 -1.06 1.39 -0.63
CA GLN A 307 0.20 2.07 -0.36
C GLN A 307 0.11 2.90 0.91
N CYS A 308 0.80 2.46 1.95
CA CYS A 308 0.93 3.19 3.21
C CYS A 308 2.31 3.84 3.28
N ARG A 309 2.34 5.15 3.51
CA ARG A 309 3.58 5.93 3.43
C ARG A 309 3.99 6.46 4.78
N ASN A 310 5.24 6.24 5.16
CA ASN A 310 5.80 6.77 6.39
C ASN A 310 6.45 8.16 6.23
N MET A 311 5.74 9.06 5.56
CA MET A 311 6.11 10.45 5.39
C MET A 311 5.04 11.32 6.06
N HIS A 312 5.48 12.38 6.70
CA HIS A 312 4.65 13.32 7.47
C HIS A 312 4.89 14.78 7.05
N SER A 313 5.99 15.04 6.33
CA SER A 313 6.26 16.33 5.72
C SER A 313 6.61 16.15 4.24
N PHE A 314 6.08 17.03 3.40
CA PHE A 314 6.27 16.98 1.95
C PHE A 314 7.01 18.20 1.41
N ARG A 315 6.93 19.31 2.15
CA ARG A 315 7.62 20.57 1.87
C ARG A 315 8.67 20.86 2.92
N LYS A 316 9.75 21.51 2.51
CA LYS A 316 10.69 22.19 3.42
C LYS A 316 10.25 23.63 3.62
N GLU A 317 10.78 24.27 4.66
CA GLU A 317 10.59 25.70 4.89
C GLU A 317 10.98 26.49 3.64
N GLY A 318 10.03 27.27 3.10
CA GLY A 318 10.21 28.08 1.89
C GLY A 318 9.93 27.37 0.56
N GLU A 319 9.57 26.08 0.55
CA GLU A 319 9.09 25.39 -0.66
C GLU A 319 7.60 25.67 -0.88
N ASN A 320 7.23 26.01 -2.13
CA ASN A 320 5.84 26.24 -2.52
C ASN A 320 5.09 24.90 -2.71
N GLU A 321 3.79 24.91 -2.40
CA GLU A 321 2.87 23.82 -2.73
C GLU A 321 2.80 23.61 -4.25
N GLY A 322 2.86 22.35 -4.68
CA GLY A 322 2.69 21.94 -6.06
C GLY A 322 3.99 21.54 -6.76
N GLU A 323 5.13 22.04 -6.31
CA GLU A 323 6.43 21.83 -6.98
C GLU A 323 7.50 21.27 -6.02
N ALA A 324 7.14 21.06 -4.75
CA ALA A 324 8.08 20.63 -3.75
C ALA A 324 8.61 19.23 -4.07
N ARG A 325 9.92 19.04 -3.87
CA ARG A 325 10.59 17.78 -4.19
C ARG A 325 9.98 16.58 -3.44
N GLY A 326 9.51 16.79 -2.21
CA GLY A 326 8.85 15.75 -1.43
C GLY A 326 7.50 15.34 -2.02
N GLU A 327 6.70 16.30 -2.50
CA GLU A 327 5.42 16.06 -3.18
C GLU A 327 5.61 15.31 -4.51
N VAL A 328 6.59 15.72 -5.31
CA VAL A 328 6.94 15.04 -6.57
C VAL A 328 7.36 13.60 -6.30
N LEU A 329 8.29 13.37 -5.36
CA LEU A 329 8.74 12.02 -5.01
C LEU A 329 7.58 11.15 -4.53
N ASP A 330 6.72 11.74 -3.71
CA ASP A 330 5.58 11.07 -3.13
C ASP A 330 4.59 10.59 -4.19
N PHE A 331 4.23 11.49 -5.11
CA PHE A 331 3.33 11.15 -6.22
C PHE A 331 3.96 10.16 -7.21
N LEU A 332 5.27 10.28 -7.51
CA LEU A 332 5.98 9.30 -8.34
C LEU A 332 5.97 7.88 -7.74
N LYS A 333 5.90 7.74 -6.41
CA LYS A 333 5.74 6.42 -5.77
C LYS A 333 4.35 5.82 -5.99
N GLU A 334 3.30 6.63 -6.02
CA GLU A 334 1.95 6.19 -6.35
C GLU A 334 1.86 5.82 -7.84
N THR A 335 2.39 6.69 -8.72
CA THR A 335 2.47 6.42 -10.17
C THR A 335 3.26 5.15 -10.48
N GLY A 336 4.43 4.98 -9.85
CA GLY A 336 5.24 3.77 -10.03
C GLY A 336 4.52 2.51 -9.56
N LEU A 337 3.69 2.60 -8.52
CA LEU A 337 2.85 1.49 -8.07
C LEU A 337 1.71 1.21 -9.06
N ALA A 338 1.05 2.22 -9.60
CA ALA A 338 0.00 2.04 -10.60
C ALA A 338 0.53 1.32 -11.85
N LEU A 339 1.66 1.79 -12.38
CA LEU A 339 2.33 1.16 -13.52
C LEU A 339 2.79 -0.25 -13.21
N LEU A 340 3.26 -0.51 -11.99
CA LEU A 340 3.64 -1.86 -11.56
C LEU A 340 2.43 -2.81 -11.55
N ILE A 341 1.28 -2.35 -11.07
CA ILE A 341 0.04 -3.14 -11.07
C ILE A 341 -0.44 -3.37 -12.51
N ALA A 342 -0.39 -2.36 -13.38
CA ALA A 342 -0.69 -2.51 -14.81
C ALA A 342 0.22 -3.55 -15.47
N GLN A 343 1.54 -3.52 -15.21
CA GLN A 343 2.47 -4.53 -15.70
C GLN A 343 2.16 -5.92 -15.16
N LYS A 344 1.82 -6.05 -13.86
CA LYS A 344 1.41 -7.33 -13.27
C LYS A 344 0.16 -7.88 -13.96
N ARG A 345 -0.85 -7.04 -14.18
CA ARG A 345 -2.10 -7.40 -14.88
C ARG A 345 -1.83 -7.82 -16.33
N MET A 346 -0.91 -7.16 -17.04
CA MET A 346 -0.48 -7.54 -18.40
C MET A 346 0.30 -8.85 -18.52
N ARG A 347 0.60 -9.53 -17.40
CA ARG A 347 1.19 -10.88 -17.40
C ARG A 347 0.15 -11.98 -17.62
N GLU A 348 -1.14 -11.65 -17.64
CA GLU A 348 -2.20 -12.61 -17.94
C GLU A 348 -1.92 -13.37 -19.25
N GLY A 349 -2.02 -14.70 -19.20
CA GLY A 349 -1.76 -15.59 -20.34
C GLY A 349 -0.30 -15.65 -20.80
N LYS A 350 0.62 -14.91 -20.16
CA LYS A 350 2.05 -14.92 -20.51
C LYS A 350 2.82 -15.85 -19.57
N THR A 351 3.91 -16.40 -20.08
CA THR A 351 4.90 -17.12 -19.27
C THR A 351 6.10 -16.24 -19.01
N GLU A 352 6.63 -16.28 -17.78
CA GLU A 352 7.84 -15.51 -17.46
C GLU A 352 9.00 -15.92 -18.38
N GLN A 353 9.45 -14.98 -19.20
CA GLN A 353 10.66 -15.16 -20.00
C GLN A 353 11.87 -14.82 -19.13
N THR A 354 12.54 -15.85 -18.63
CA THR A 354 13.82 -15.68 -17.93
C THR A 354 14.91 -15.27 -18.93
N THR A 355 15.24 -13.98 -18.97
CA THR A 355 16.25 -13.39 -19.90
C THR A 355 17.65 -14.01 -19.79
N TRP A 356 17.94 -14.68 -18.67
CA TRP A 356 19.21 -15.35 -18.39
C TRP A 356 19.26 -16.82 -18.84
N LYS A 357 18.12 -17.46 -19.09
CA LYS A 357 18.07 -18.87 -19.50
C LYS A 357 18.67 -18.99 -20.91
N GLY A 358 19.56 -19.97 -21.10
CA GLY A 358 20.37 -20.14 -22.30
C GLY A 358 21.59 -19.21 -22.40
N LYS A 359 21.84 -18.33 -21.43
CA LYS A 359 23.03 -17.46 -21.44
C LYS A 359 24.20 -18.18 -20.76
N TRP A 360 25.34 -18.23 -21.46
CA TRP A 360 26.56 -18.90 -20.99
C TRP A 360 27.00 -18.43 -19.59
N TRP A 361 26.83 -17.14 -19.27
CA TRP A 361 27.26 -16.59 -17.98
C TRP A 361 26.35 -16.97 -16.80
N ALA A 362 25.13 -17.46 -17.05
CA ALA A 362 24.17 -17.91 -16.04
C ALA A 362 24.15 -19.43 -15.87
N GLU A 363 24.38 -20.18 -16.95
CA GLU A 363 24.24 -21.65 -16.96
C GLU A 363 25.57 -22.41 -16.91
N GLN A 364 26.65 -21.84 -17.45
CA GLN A 364 27.95 -22.49 -17.44
C GLN A 364 28.71 -22.22 -16.14
N ARG A 365 29.23 -23.28 -15.52
CA ARG A 365 30.16 -23.16 -14.38
C ARG A 365 31.46 -22.49 -14.84
N ARG A 366 31.95 -21.50 -14.10
CA ARG A 366 33.24 -20.85 -14.43
C ARG A 366 34.43 -21.57 -13.78
N TRP A 367 35.61 -21.32 -14.35
CA TRP A 367 36.93 -21.92 -14.09
C TRP A 367 37.16 -22.40 -12.64
N GLY A 368 37.70 -23.62 -12.51
CA GLY A 368 38.22 -24.19 -11.26
C GLY A 368 37.20 -24.92 -10.37
N GLY A 369 35.91 -24.90 -10.70
CA GLY A 369 34.90 -25.70 -10.00
C GLY A 369 34.86 -27.14 -10.51
N GLY A 370 35.74 -28.00 -10.00
CA GLY A 370 35.70 -29.44 -10.27
C GLY A 370 34.30 -30.04 -10.08
N THR A 371 34.04 -31.18 -10.72
CA THR A 371 32.83 -31.99 -10.50
C THR A 371 32.79 -32.42 -9.04
N GLY A 372 32.20 -31.58 -8.19
CA GLY A 372 31.92 -31.91 -6.80
C GLY A 372 30.93 -33.06 -6.74
N LYS A 373 31.43 -34.29 -6.91
CA LYS A 373 30.90 -35.42 -6.15
C LYS A 373 31.05 -35.00 -4.69
N GLN A 374 29.96 -35.06 -3.93
CA GLN A 374 30.06 -34.99 -2.47
C GLN A 374 31.01 -36.11 -2.06
N ILE A 375 32.25 -35.75 -1.75
CA ILE A 375 33.16 -36.65 -1.07
C ILE A 375 32.54 -36.82 0.30
N SER A 376 32.14 -38.05 0.62
CA SER A 376 31.62 -38.38 1.95
C SER A 376 32.69 -38.00 2.99
N LEU A 377 32.29 -37.61 4.21
CA LEU A 377 33.26 -37.23 5.27
C LEU A 377 34.34 -38.30 5.51
N VAL A 378 34.06 -39.55 5.15
CA VAL A 378 34.94 -40.71 5.28
C VAL A 378 36.07 -40.68 4.24
N GLU A 379 35.80 -40.29 3.00
CA GLU A 379 36.81 -40.23 1.92
C GLU A 379 37.77 -39.02 2.10
N ALA A 380 37.33 -37.95 2.77
CA ALA A 380 38.17 -36.79 3.07
C ALA A 380 39.28 -37.10 4.09
N ALA A 381 39.07 -38.07 4.99
CA ALA A 381 40.05 -38.45 5.99
C ALA A 381 41.24 -39.24 5.38
N SER A 382 40.99 -40.01 4.31
CA SER A 382 41.99 -40.89 3.69
C SER A 382 43.01 -40.16 2.82
N GLN A 383 42.69 -38.95 2.33
CA GLN A 383 43.61 -38.16 1.48
C GLN A 383 44.56 -37.24 2.27
N SER A 384 44.48 -37.24 3.60
CA SER A 384 45.21 -36.29 4.46
C SER A 384 46.70 -36.63 4.72
N LYS A 385 47.27 -37.67 4.10
CA LYS A 385 48.64 -38.11 4.40
C LYS A 385 49.70 -37.89 3.31
N SER A 386 49.39 -37.32 2.16
CA SER A 386 50.43 -37.03 1.16
C SER A 386 50.14 -35.76 0.36
N ALA A 387 50.60 -34.63 0.89
CA ALA A 387 51.18 -33.51 0.13
C ALA A 387 51.21 -32.26 1.03
N ARG A 388 52.32 -32.09 1.75
CA ARG A 388 52.76 -30.75 2.16
C ARG A 388 53.30 -30.07 0.91
N SER A 389 52.47 -29.27 0.24
CA SER A 389 52.95 -28.21 -0.65
C SER A 389 52.27 -26.91 -0.26
N ASN A 390 53.09 -25.97 0.21
CA ASN A 390 52.75 -24.58 0.40
C ASN A 390 52.27 -23.98 -0.93
N GLU A 391 50.97 -23.84 -1.09
CA GLU A 391 50.40 -22.76 -1.90
C GLU A 391 49.15 -22.26 -1.18
N ASP A 392 49.19 -20.98 -0.80
CA ASP A 392 48.02 -20.18 -0.40
C ASP A 392 47.05 -20.09 -1.59
N VAL A 393 46.35 -21.18 -1.91
CA VAL A 393 45.19 -21.14 -2.79
C VAL A 393 44.11 -20.42 -2.00
N LYS A 394 44.04 -19.10 -2.15
CA LYS A 394 42.92 -18.27 -1.70
C LYS A 394 41.64 -18.94 -2.19
N ARG A 395 40.95 -19.68 -1.30
CA ARG A 395 39.63 -20.26 -1.58
C ARG A 395 38.73 -19.10 -1.96
N VAL A 396 38.49 -18.95 -3.26
CA VAL A 396 37.53 -18.01 -3.81
C VAL A 396 36.20 -18.34 -3.13
N PRO A 397 35.60 -17.41 -2.36
CA PRO A 397 34.35 -17.70 -1.67
C PRO A 397 33.30 -18.21 -2.66
N GLU A 398 32.55 -19.27 -2.34
CA GLU A 398 31.60 -19.93 -3.26
C GLU A 398 30.61 -18.96 -3.93
N LYS A 399 30.29 -17.85 -3.25
CA LYS A 399 29.51 -16.72 -3.76
C LYS A 399 30.08 -16.06 -5.03
N TYR A 400 31.38 -16.21 -5.30
CA TYR A 400 32.04 -15.74 -6.52
C TYR A 400 32.24 -16.86 -7.56
N ILE A 401 31.95 -18.11 -7.19
CA ILE A 401 32.04 -19.29 -8.08
C ILE A 401 30.72 -19.48 -8.85
N LYS A 402 29.58 -19.07 -8.26
CA LYS A 402 28.25 -19.14 -8.89
C LYS A 402 27.61 -17.75 -8.90
N LEU A 403 27.56 -17.11 -10.07
CA LEU A 403 26.59 -16.03 -10.30
C LEU A 403 25.20 -16.66 -10.23
N HIS A 404 24.40 -16.27 -9.24
CA HIS A 404 23.01 -16.69 -9.21
C HIS A 404 22.25 -15.97 -10.33
N PRO A 405 21.36 -16.68 -11.05
CA PRO A 405 20.47 -16.02 -11.99
C PRO A 405 19.65 -14.96 -11.25
N PRO A 406 19.31 -13.83 -11.91
CA PRO A 406 18.43 -12.85 -11.31
C PRO A 406 17.11 -13.52 -10.91
N THR A 407 16.64 -13.18 -9.71
CA THR A 407 15.42 -13.74 -9.15
C THR A 407 14.22 -13.36 -10.02
N SER A 408 13.33 -14.32 -10.22
CA SER A 408 12.03 -14.11 -10.88
C SER A 408 11.32 -12.90 -10.28
N THR A 409 10.71 -12.08 -11.15
CA THR A 409 9.86 -10.96 -10.71
C THR A 409 8.39 -11.38 -10.60
N TRP A 410 8.11 -12.67 -10.82
CA TRP A 410 6.78 -13.26 -10.83
C TRP A 410 6.60 -14.14 -9.59
N GLU A 411 5.62 -13.79 -8.77
CA GLU A 411 5.24 -14.61 -7.62
C GLU A 411 4.61 -15.95 -8.04
N LYS A 412 5.17 -17.07 -7.55
CA LYS A 412 4.74 -18.43 -7.92
C LYS A 412 3.29 -18.77 -7.54
N ASN A 413 2.76 -18.14 -6.50
CA ASN A 413 1.40 -18.40 -5.99
C ASN A 413 0.39 -17.37 -6.50
N VAL A 414 0.76 -16.53 -7.47
CA VAL A 414 -0.12 -15.52 -8.05
C VAL A 414 -0.39 -15.91 -9.50
N GLU A 415 -1.66 -16.09 -9.81
CA GLU A 415 -2.16 -16.12 -11.18
C GLU A 415 -2.48 -14.68 -11.60
N TYR A 416 -1.68 -14.15 -12.51
CA TYR A 416 -1.85 -12.79 -13.00
C TYR A 416 -3.06 -12.70 -13.92
N MET A 417 -4.00 -11.80 -13.60
CA MET A 417 -5.25 -11.63 -14.34
C MET A 417 -5.67 -10.15 -14.39
N GLN A 418 -6.23 -9.71 -15.52
CA GLN A 418 -6.82 -8.38 -15.73
C GLN A 418 -8.28 -8.35 -15.25
N ILE A 419 -8.51 -8.65 -13.97
CA ILE A 419 -9.86 -8.73 -13.41
C ILE A 419 -10.55 -7.36 -13.44
N GLY A 420 -11.78 -7.31 -13.96
CA GLY A 420 -12.59 -6.08 -14.04
C GLY A 420 -12.23 -5.15 -15.20
N LYS A 421 -11.24 -5.48 -16.01
CA LYS A 421 -10.94 -4.77 -17.25
C LYS A 421 -11.94 -5.19 -18.33
N ASP A 422 -12.43 -4.22 -19.12
CA ASP A 422 -13.13 -4.53 -20.36
C ASP A 422 -12.12 -5.07 -21.40
N ARG A 423 -12.43 -6.23 -21.98
CA ARG A 423 -11.56 -6.90 -22.94
C ARG A 423 -11.42 -6.13 -24.25
N LYS A 424 -12.43 -5.33 -24.61
CA LYS A 424 -12.40 -4.47 -25.81
C LYS A 424 -11.64 -3.17 -25.56
N ALA A 425 -11.55 -2.74 -24.30
CA ALA A 425 -10.88 -1.50 -23.94
C ALA A 425 -9.36 -1.58 -24.17
N GLN A 426 -8.82 -0.54 -24.79
CA GLN A 426 -7.39 -0.34 -25.02
C GLN A 426 -6.67 0.27 -23.80
N TYR A 427 -7.33 0.32 -22.66
CA TYR A 427 -6.82 0.86 -21.40
C TYR A 427 -7.18 -0.05 -20.23
N ASP A 428 -6.51 0.14 -19.10
CA ASP A 428 -6.76 -0.55 -17.84
C ASP A 428 -6.94 0.47 -16.72
N ASP A 429 -8.01 0.32 -15.94
CA ASP A 429 -8.30 1.19 -14.80
C ASP A 429 -7.69 0.58 -13.53
N ILE A 430 -6.71 1.29 -12.96
CA ILE A 430 -5.94 0.84 -11.82
C ILE A 430 -6.31 1.66 -10.58
N TYR A 431 -6.83 0.99 -9.56
CA TYR A 431 -7.17 1.63 -8.30
C TYR A 431 -6.09 1.42 -7.24
N ILE A 432 -5.81 2.47 -6.46
CA ILE A 432 -4.89 2.45 -5.33
C ILE A 432 -5.56 3.07 -4.11
N VAL A 433 -5.54 2.36 -2.99
CA VAL A 433 -5.84 2.93 -1.67
C VAL A 433 -4.54 3.46 -1.08
N SER A 434 -4.40 4.78 -1.07
CA SER A 434 -3.23 5.47 -0.56
C SER A 434 -3.46 5.92 0.88
N SER A 435 -2.43 5.87 1.72
CA SER A 435 -2.52 6.28 3.12
C SER A 435 -1.30 7.05 3.60
N ILE A 436 -1.55 8.15 4.31
CA ILE A 436 -0.59 9.00 5.02
C ILE A 436 -1.19 9.33 6.39
N ASN A 437 -0.35 9.47 7.43
CA ASN A 437 -0.79 9.78 8.80
C ASN A 437 -1.88 8.80 9.28
N HIS A 438 -3.10 9.30 9.53
CA HIS A 438 -4.31 8.51 9.82
C HIS A 438 -5.41 8.67 8.75
N HIS A 439 -5.02 9.11 7.55
CA HIS A 439 -5.92 9.36 6.44
C HIS A 439 -5.75 8.31 5.34
N VAL A 440 -6.82 8.12 4.56
CA VAL A 440 -6.82 7.32 3.33
C VAL A 440 -7.39 8.13 2.16
N SER A 441 -6.97 7.82 0.95
CA SER A 441 -7.47 8.41 -0.29
C SER A 441 -7.51 7.33 -1.37
N ILE A 442 -8.50 7.39 -2.25
CA ILE A 442 -8.66 6.47 -3.36
C ILE A 442 -8.15 7.16 -4.61
N LEU A 443 -7.21 6.52 -5.31
CA LEU A 443 -6.70 6.97 -6.59
C LEU A 443 -7.22 6.05 -7.68
N HIS A 444 -7.55 6.65 -8.81
CA HIS A 444 -7.90 5.99 -10.05
C HIS A 444 -6.91 6.42 -11.13
N PHE A 445 -6.18 5.45 -11.68
CA PHE A 445 -5.26 5.65 -12.79
C PHE A 445 -5.84 5.03 -14.04
N HIS A 446 -6.00 5.84 -15.07
CA HIS A 446 -6.36 5.36 -16.39
C HIS A 446 -5.09 5.11 -17.20
N VAL A 447 -4.76 3.84 -17.43
CA VAL A 447 -3.50 3.45 -18.07
C VAL A 447 -3.77 2.85 -19.44
N ALA A 448 -3.46 3.57 -20.51
CA ALA A 448 -3.52 3.01 -21.86
C ALA A 448 -2.56 1.81 -21.99
N LYS A 449 -3.00 0.76 -22.68
CA LYS A 449 -2.18 -0.43 -22.96
C LYS A 449 -0.88 -0.04 -23.67
N GLN A 450 -1.00 0.83 -24.68
CA GLN A 450 0.15 1.36 -25.42
C GLN A 450 1.12 2.13 -24.52
N TYR A 451 0.62 2.91 -23.56
CA TYR A 451 1.46 3.60 -22.57
C TYR A 451 2.27 2.61 -21.75
N ASN A 452 1.61 1.58 -21.21
CA ASN A 452 2.29 0.60 -20.37
C ASN A 452 3.30 -0.25 -21.17
N ASP A 453 2.97 -0.62 -22.41
CA ASP A 453 3.89 -1.29 -23.33
C ASP A 453 5.09 -0.39 -23.67
N PHE A 454 4.88 0.91 -23.93
CA PHE A 454 5.93 1.89 -24.17
C PHE A 454 6.86 2.03 -22.96
N ILE A 455 6.33 2.21 -21.75
CA ILE A 455 7.12 2.31 -20.53
C ILE A 455 7.89 1.01 -20.27
N THR A 456 7.25 -0.15 -20.43
CA THR A 456 7.89 -1.45 -20.21
C THR A 456 9.07 -1.67 -21.17
N ASN A 457 8.92 -1.27 -22.43
CA ASN A 457 9.88 -1.47 -23.52
C ASN A 457 10.66 -0.18 -23.89
N LEU A 458 10.76 0.77 -22.95
CA LEU A 458 11.44 2.05 -23.12
C LEU A 458 12.84 1.86 -23.76
N GLY A 459 13.10 2.51 -24.89
CA GLY A 459 14.38 2.40 -25.62
C GLY A 459 14.43 1.33 -26.72
N THR A 460 13.39 0.50 -26.87
CA THR A 460 13.39 -0.61 -27.86
C THR A 460 12.29 -0.52 -28.91
N THR A 461 11.20 0.18 -28.62
CA THR A 461 10.07 0.38 -29.54
C THR A 461 9.79 1.87 -29.70
N SER A 462 9.65 2.33 -30.94
CA SER A 462 9.14 3.68 -31.21
C SER A 462 7.69 3.81 -30.75
N PRO A 463 7.25 5.00 -30.30
CA PRO A 463 5.84 5.25 -30.00
C PRO A 463 5.01 4.94 -31.26
N GLY A 464 4.02 4.05 -31.12
CA GLY A 464 3.13 3.67 -32.22
C GLY A 464 2.28 4.85 -32.69
N SER A 465 1.71 4.75 -33.90
CA SER A 465 0.74 5.71 -34.41
C SER A 465 -0.49 5.78 -33.50
N SER A 466 -1.07 6.98 -33.38
CA SER A 466 -2.16 7.31 -32.45
C SER A 466 -3.43 6.50 -32.69
N ASP A 467 -3.71 5.52 -31.84
CA ASP A 467 -5.01 4.85 -31.76
C ASP A 467 -5.88 5.38 -30.59
N GLY A 468 -5.45 6.46 -29.93
CA GLY A 468 -6.18 7.08 -28.82
C GLY A 468 -7.38 7.89 -29.30
N SER A 469 -8.46 7.92 -28.50
CA SER A 469 -9.56 8.86 -28.74
C SER A 469 -9.06 10.30 -28.54
N ALA A 470 -9.64 11.27 -29.25
CA ALA A 470 -9.27 12.68 -29.09
C ALA A 470 -9.45 13.21 -27.65
N GLN A 471 -10.30 12.56 -26.85
CA GLN A 471 -10.57 12.94 -25.46
C GLN A 471 -9.57 12.35 -24.47
N GLN A 472 -8.93 11.21 -24.79
CA GLN A 472 -7.92 10.56 -23.96
C GLN A 472 -6.82 9.98 -24.83
N PRO A 473 -5.75 10.75 -25.09
CA PRO A 473 -4.62 10.27 -25.87
C PRO A 473 -3.87 9.17 -25.11
N TRP A 474 -3.40 8.15 -25.84
CA TRP A 474 -2.71 7.01 -25.23
C TRP A 474 -1.43 7.41 -24.49
N SER A 475 -0.82 8.55 -24.85
CA SER A 475 0.44 9.06 -24.31
C SER A 475 0.30 9.78 -22.98
N VAL A 476 -0.93 10.00 -22.49
CA VAL A 476 -1.21 10.73 -21.25
C VAL A 476 -1.63 9.75 -20.16
N LEU A 477 -1.03 9.92 -18.98
CA LEU A 477 -1.42 9.17 -17.78
C LEU A 477 -2.38 10.02 -16.95
N SER A 478 -3.68 9.73 -17.03
CA SER A 478 -4.71 10.43 -16.25
C SER A 478 -4.86 9.82 -14.86
N VAL A 479 -4.87 10.68 -13.84
CA VAL A 479 -4.95 10.31 -12.43
C VAL A 479 -6.03 11.13 -11.75
N GLN A 480 -7.00 10.47 -11.17
CA GLN A 480 -8.00 11.10 -10.30
C GLN A 480 -7.74 10.67 -8.86
N ARG A 481 -7.84 11.62 -7.93
CA ARG A 481 -7.70 11.37 -6.49
C ARG A 481 -8.92 11.90 -5.75
N SER A 482 -9.50 11.05 -4.89
CA SER A 482 -10.48 11.51 -3.91
C SER A 482 -9.87 12.48 -2.90
N ARG A 483 -10.72 13.20 -2.15
CA ARG A 483 -10.27 13.87 -0.92
C ARG A 483 -9.61 12.88 0.06
N TRP A 484 -8.86 13.40 1.01
CA TRP A 484 -8.32 12.62 2.13
C TRP A 484 -9.41 12.38 3.19
N TYR A 485 -9.66 11.11 3.51
CA TYR A 485 -10.62 10.67 4.52
C TYR A 485 -9.91 10.37 5.84
N ASP A 486 -10.32 11.02 6.92
CA ASP A 486 -9.81 10.79 8.27
C ASP A 486 -10.41 9.51 8.89
N LEU A 487 -9.58 8.49 9.14
CA LEU A 487 -10.05 7.23 9.73
C LEU A 487 -10.50 7.36 11.21
N LEU A 488 -10.12 8.43 11.90
CA LEU A 488 -10.58 8.73 13.25
C LEU A 488 -11.99 9.36 13.25
N LYS A 489 -12.49 9.86 12.11
CA LYS A 489 -13.84 10.41 11.98
C LYS A 489 -14.81 9.37 11.44
N ALA A 490 -15.99 9.28 12.04
CA ALA A 490 -17.02 8.30 11.67
C ALA A 490 -17.52 8.47 10.24
N GLU A 491 -17.85 9.71 9.86
CA GLU A 491 -18.35 10.06 8.54
C GLU A 491 -17.33 9.69 7.46
N ASP A 492 -16.09 10.17 7.59
CA ASP A 492 -15.02 9.95 6.64
C ASP A 492 -14.69 8.46 6.45
N ARG A 493 -14.61 7.65 7.52
CA ARG A 493 -14.33 6.21 7.36
C ARG A 493 -15.50 5.45 6.74
N THR A 494 -16.74 5.85 6.97
CA THR A 494 -17.90 5.24 6.28
C THR A 494 -17.94 5.62 4.81
N GLU A 495 -17.59 6.86 4.46
CA GLU A 495 -17.48 7.31 3.08
C GLU A 495 -16.32 6.62 2.35
N ALA A 496 -15.15 6.49 2.99
CA ALA A 496 -14.03 5.72 2.44
C ALA A 496 -14.40 4.24 2.22
N MET A 497 -15.14 3.63 3.16
CA MET A 497 -15.66 2.26 3.00
C MET A 497 -16.60 2.18 1.79
N ARG A 498 -17.50 3.15 1.62
CA ARG A 498 -18.43 3.24 0.48
C ARG A 498 -17.68 3.32 -0.85
N GLY A 499 -16.65 4.16 -0.93
CA GLY A 499 -15.79 4.25 -2.11
C GLY A 499 -15.10 2.93 -2.43
N ILE A 500 -14.45 2.29 -1.45
CA ILE A 500 -13.76 1.01 -1.65
C ILE A 500 -14.76 -0.10 -2.01
N TRP A 501 -15.96 -0.09 -1.45
CA TRP A 501 -17.03 -1.03 -1.82
C TRP A 501 -17.42 -0.87 -3.29
N GLY A 502 -17.54 0.38 -3.75
CA GLY A 502 -17.78 0.69 -5.17
C GLY A 502 -16.66 0.22 -6.08
N VAL A 503 -15.39 0.46 -5.71
CA VAL A 503 -14.22 -0.06 -6.43
C VAL A 503 -14.30 -1.59 -6.55
N MET A 504 -14.60 -2.28 -5.45
CA MET A 504 -14.71 -3.74 -5.43
C MET A 504 -15.87 -4.23 -6.30
N GLY A 505 -17.04 -3.57 -6.23
CA GLY A 505 -18.19 -3.86 -7.08
C GLY A 505 -17.87 -3.70 -8.56
N TRP A 506 -17.25 -2.58 -8.94
CA TRP A 506 -16.81 -2.32 -10.31
C TRP A 506 -15.82 -3.39 -10.79
N LEU A 507 -14.75 -3.66 -10.04
CA LEU A 507 -13.72 -4.61 -10.47
C LEU A 507 -14.20 -6.07 -10.47
N MET A 508 -15.16 -6.43 -9.60
CA MET A 508 -15.68 -7.79 -9.49
C MET A 508 -16.94 -8.05 -10.32
N ARG A 509 -17.42 -7.07 -11.08
CA ARG A 509 -18.57 -7.23 -11.99
C ARG A 509 -18.35 -8.38 -12.98
N ASP A 510 -19.43 -9.02 -13.39
CA ASP A 510 -19.38 -10.05 -14.42
C ASP A 510 -19.29 -9.44 -15.81
N THR A 511 -18.10 -9.44 -16.40
CA THR A 511 -17.85 -8.91 -17.73
C THR A 511 -18.29 -9.87 -18.85
N GLN A 512 -18.52 -11.16 -18.57
CA GLN A 512 -18.92 -12.15 -19.59
C GLN A 512 -20.40 -12.04 -19.95
N SER A 513 -21.25 -11.78 -18.96
CA SER A 513 -22.68 -11.62 -19.18
C SER A 513 -23.02 -10.36 -20.00
N GLN A 514 -22.24 -9.29 -19.82
CA GLN A 514 -22.37 -8.05 -20.63
C GLN A 514 -22.04 -8.28 -22.11
N GLU A 515 -21.01 -9.09 -22.42
CA GLU A 515 -20.67 -9.46 -23.81
C GLU A 515 -21.84 -10.20 -24.51
N THR A 516 -22.55 -11.07 -23.79
CA THR A 516 -23.69 -11.81 -24.38
C THR A 516 -24.93 -10.95 -24.60
N GLU A 517 -25.17 -9.94 -23.76
CA GLU A 517 -26.29 -9.01 -23.91
C GLU A 517 -26.06 -8.01 -25.06
N ASP A 518 -24.85 -7.44 -25.17
CA ASP A 518 -24.49 -6.52 -26.25
C ASP A 518 -24.59 -7.17 -27.63
N VAL A 519 -24.12 -8.43 -27.76
CA VAL A 519 -24.24 -9.20 -29.01
C VAL A 519 -25.68 -9.51 -29.36
N ARG A 520 -26.55 -9.68 -28.36
CA ARG A 520 -27.98 -9.96 -28.57
C ARG A 520 -28.74 -8.72 -29.05
N MET A 521 -28.39 -7.54 -28.53
CA MET A 521 -29.00 -6.26 -28.91
C MET A 521 -28.51 -5.76 -30.27
N GLY A 522 -27.23 -6.03 -30.62
CA GLY A 522 -26.67 -5.71 -31.93
C GLY A 522 -27.13 -6.64 -33.08
N GLY A 523 -27.80 -7.76 -32.76
CA GLY A 523 -28.33 -8.71 -33.74
C GLY A 523 -29.77 -8.44 -34.19
N THR A 524 -30.41 -7.39 -33.67
CA THR A 524 -31.82 -7.04 -33.95
C THR A 524 -32.01 -5.87 -34.93
N GLU A 525 -30.94 -5.32 -35.49
CA GLU A 525 -30.99 -4.32 -36.57
C GLU A 525 -30.53 -4.92 -37.91
N GLY A 526 -31.11 -6.05 -38.31
CA GLY A 526 -30.88 -6.72 -39.59
C GLY A 526 -32.14 -6.80 -40.44
#